data_AF-X1A612-F1
#
_entry.id   AF-X1A612-F1
#
_cell.length_a   1.000
_cell.length_b   1.000
_cell.length_c   1.000
_cell.angle_alpha   90.00
_cell.angle_beta   90.00
_cell.angle_gamma   90.00
#
_symmetry.space_group_name_H-M   'P 1'
#
loop_
_entity.id
_entity.type
_entity.pdbx_description
1 polymer ?
#
loop_
_entity_poly.entity_id
_entity_poly.type
_entity_poly.pdbx_seq_one_letter_code
_entity_poly.pdbx_strand_id
1 'polypeptide(L)'
;MVTMKELSNKIRNAPKSKIRELFDLAAGRSDVISLGIGQPDFSTPQPAIEGNINALKEKITYYAPTKGIPELLQQLETKLNSVNNIKTAWKDNIIITNGGSQA
;
A
#
# COMPACT_ATOMS: atom_id res chain seq x y z
N MET A 1 19.03 -32.82 -7.40
CA MET A 1 17.59 -32.62 -7.69
C MET A 1 16.96 -31.97 -6.48
N VAL A 2 16.39 -30.77 -6.62
CA VAL A 2 15.65 -30.10 -5.54
C VAL A 2 14.21 -30.59 -5.61
N THR A 3 13.74 -31.30 -4.59
CA THR A 3 12.35 -31.73 -4.48
C THR A 3 11.48 -30.47 -4.31
N MET A 4 10.59 -30.18 -5.27
CA MET A 4 9.63 -29.09 -5.07
C MET A 4 8.74 -29.41 -3.88
N LYS A 5 8.71 -28.50 -2.91
CA LYS A 5 7.78 -28.59 -1.80
C LYS A 5 6.38 -28.27 -2.29
N GLU A 6 5.44 -29.10 -1.86
CA GLU A 6 4.02 -28.93 -2.12
C GLU A 6 3.48 -27.61 -1.54
N LEU A 7 2.57 -26.94 -2.26
CA LEU A 7 1.90 -25.74 -1.78
C LEU A 7 0.96 -26.05 -0.59
N SER A 8 0.75 -25.09 0.30
CA SER A 8 -0.22 -25.27 1.39
C SER A 8 -1.66 -25.35 0.86
N ASN A 9 -2.54 -26.05 1.58
CA ASN A 9 -3.95 -26.17 1.20
C ASN A 9 -4.66 -24.80 1.10
N LYS A 10 -4.24 -23.83 1.94
CA LYS A 10 -4.78 -22.45 1.90
C LYS A 10 -4.53 -21.79 0.56
N ILE A 11 -3.30 -21.91 0.03
CA ILE A 11 -2.94 -21.32 -1.27
C ILE A 11 -3.55 -22.11 -2.43
N ARG A 12 -3.54 -23.45 -2.36
CA ARG A 12 -4.17 -24.29 -3.41
C ARG A 12 -5.64 -23.98 -3.62
N ASN A 13 -6.35 -23.68 -2.55
CA ASN A 13 -7.79 -23.40 -2.58
C ASN A 13 -8.11 -21.90 -2.73
N ALA A 14 -7.10 -21.03 -2.82
CA ALA A 14 -7.34 -19.61 -3.02
C ALA A 14 -7.94 -19.39 -4.43
N PRO A 15 -9.07 -18.67 -4.53
CA PRO A 15 -9.71 -18.45 -5.82
C PRO A 15 -8.83 -17.58 -6.72
N LYS A 16 -8.86 -17.85 -8.02
CA LYS A 16 -8.26 -16.96 -9.01
C LYS A 16 -9.03 -15.64 -9.06
N SER A 17 -8.30 -14.54 -9.22
CA SER A 17 -8.91 -13.22 -9.36
C SER A 17 -9.59 -13.06 -10.71
N LYS A 18 -10.92 -12.92 -10.71
CA LYS A 18 -11.70 -12.62 -11.93
C LYS A 18 -11.38 -11.25 -12.52
N ILE A 19 -11.01 -10.29 -11.66
CA ILE A 19 -10.52 -8.99 -12.10
C ILE A 19 -9.24 -9.17 -12.93
N ARG A 20 -8.32 -10.04 -12.49
CA ARG A 20 -7.10 -10.32 -13.23
C ARG A 20 -7.37 -11.00 -14.58
N GLU A 21 -8.26 -11.99 -14.59
CA GLU A 21 -8.69 -12.63 -15.85
C GLU A 21 -9.25 -11.60 -16.85
N LEU A 22 -10.06 -10.65 -16.39
CA LEU A 22 -10.59 -9.57 -17.23
C LEU A 22 -9.48 -8.64 -17.77
N PHE A 23 -8.52 -8.26 -16.93
CA PHE A 23 -7.37 -7.45 -17.37
C PHE A 23 -6.51 -8.18 -18.40
N ASP A 24 -6.27 -9.47 -18.21
CA ASP A 24 -5.48 -10.27 -19.16
C ASP A 24 -6.20 -10.41 -20.52
N LEU A 25 -7.54 -10.47 -20.55
CA LEU A 25 -8.33 -10.46 -21.80
C LEU A 25 -8.34 -9.11 -22.52
N ALA A 26 -8.25 -8.01 -21.78
CA ALA A 26 -8.19 -6.65 -22.33
C ALA A 26 -6.75 -6.24 -22.74
N ALA A 27 -5.73 -6.93 -22.24
CA ALA A 27 -4.33 -6.60 -22.48
C ALA A 27 -3.99 -6.62 -23.97
N GLY A 28 -3.38 -5.54 -24.48
CA GLY A 28 -2.96 -5.43 -25.88
C GLY A 28 -4.08 -5.10 -26.87
N ARG A 29 -5.32 -4.94 -26.41
CA ARG A 29 -6.45 -4.56 -27.25
C ARG A 29 -6.63 -3.05 -27.29
N SER A 30 -6.58 -2.46 -28.48
CA SER A 30 -6.82 -1.02 -28.70
C SER A 30 -8.29 -0.65 -28.84
N ASP A 31 -9.18 -1.64 -28.96
CA ASP A 31 -10.63 -1.47 -29.13
C ASP A 31 -11.41 -1.52 -27.80
N VAL A 32 -10.72 -1.55 -26.66
CA VAL A 32 -11.31 -1.67 -25.32
C VAL A 32 -11.01 -0.43 -24.49
N ILE A 33 -12.03 0.13 -23.86
CA ILE A 33 -11.88 1.17 -22.83
C ILE A 33 -11.90 0.49 -21.44
N SER A 34 -10.82 0.63 -20.69
CA SER A 34 -10.70 0.05 -19.35
C SER A 34 -11.36 0.93 -18.29
N LEU A 35 -12.52 0.50 -17.79
CA LEU A 35 -13.25 1.17 -16.70
C LEU A 35 -13.10 0.45 -15.35
N GLY A 36 -12.30 -0.62 -15.28
CA GLY A 36 -12.09 -1.43 -14.08
C GLY A 36 -10.91 -1.02 -13.21
N ILE A 37 -10.35 0.18 -13.42
CA ILE A 37 -9.15 0.65 -12.71
C ILE A 37 -9.53 1.05 -11.28
N GLY A 38 -8.88 0.43 -10.29
CA GLY A 38 -9.13 0.67 -8.86
C GLY A 38 -8.19 1.68 -8.21
N GLN A 39 -7.46 2.47 -8.99
CA GLN A 39 -6.54 3.51 -8.52
C GLN A 39 -6.91 4.86 -9.15
N PRO A 40 -6.51 5.99 -8.54
CA PRO A 40 -6.68 7.29 -9.15
C PRO A 40 -5.92 7.42 -10.47
N ASP A 41 -6.42 8.29 -11.35
CA ASP A 41 -5.85 8.66 -12.64
C ASP A 41 -4.84 9.81 -12.55
N PHE A 42 -4.85 10.56 -11.44
CA PHE A 42 -3.88 11.63 -11.19
C PHE A 42 -2.54 11.09 -10.64
N SER A 43 -1.48 11.83 -10.94
CA SER A 43 -0.13 11.55 -10.40
C SER A 43 -0.01 11.91 -8.93
N THR A 44 0.92 11.28 -8.22
CA THR A 44 1.26 11.63 -6.84
C THR A 44 1.60 13.13 -6.73
N PRO A 45 1.06 13.85 -5.74
CA PRO A 45 1.35 15.27 -5.57
C PRO A 45 2.85 15.56 -5.37
N GLN A 46 3.31 16.68 -5.95
CA GLN A 46 4.71 17.08 -5.94
C GLN A 46 5.37 17.11 -4.54
N PRO A 47 4.71 17.61 -3.47
CA PRO A 47 5.32 17.61 -2.13
C PRO A 47 5.67 16.22 -1.60
N ALA A 48 4.87 15.19 -1.93
CA ALA A 48 5.16 13.82 -1.53
C ALA A 48 6.33 13.22 -2.31
N ILE A 49 6.42 13.54 -3.60
CA ILE A 49 7.57 13.14 -4.44
C ILE A 49 8.86 13.77 -3.91
N GLU A 50 8.84 15.06 -3.61
CA GLU A 50 9.99 15.79 -3.07
C GLU A 50 10.41 15.28 -1.70
N GLY A 51 9.45 15.01 -0.81
CA GLY A 51 9.74 14.40 0.49
C GLY A 51 10.47 13.07 0.37
N ASN A 52 10.05 12.20 -0.56
CA ASN A 52 10.71 10.92 -0.81
C ASN A 52 12.13 11.11 -1.40
N ILE A 53 12.30 12.03 -2.36
CA ILE A 53 13.61 12.35 -2.93
C ILE A 53 14.56 12.87 -1.85
N ASN A 54 14.08 13.73 -0.95
CA ASN A 54 14.89 14.28 0.14
C ASN A 54 15.29 13.19 1.14
N ALA A 55 14.37 12.30 1.53
CA ALA A 55 14.70 11.16 2.39
C ALA A 55 15.81 10.27 1.78
N LEU A 56 15.78 10.05 0.46
CA LEU A 56 16.84 9.32 -0.25
C LEU A 56 18.17 10.09 -0.27
N LYS A 57 18.16 11.40 -0.50
CA LYS A 57 19.36 12.25 -0.44
C LYS A 57 20.00 12.24 0.96
N GLU A 58 19.17 12.21 1.99
CA GLU A 58 19.57 12.13 3.40
C GLU A 58 19.94 10.71 3.84
N LYS A 59 19.87 9.72 2.94
CA LYS A 59 20.21 8.31 3.19
C LYS A 59 19.36 7.68 4.30
N ILE A 60 18.08 8.04 4.38
CA ILE A 60 17.09 7.38 5.24
C ILE A 60 16.75 6.02 4.62
N THR A 61 17.64 5.04 4.82
CA THR A 61 17.55 3.68 4.24
C THR A 61 17.67 2.57 5.29
N TYR A 62 17.55 2.94 6.57
CA TYR A 62 17.56 2.00 7.69
C TYR A 62 16.15 1.45 7.97
N TYR A 63 16.08 0.37 8.75
CA TYR A 63 14.80 -0.19 9.17
C TYR A 63 13.99 0.82 9.98
N ALA A 64 12.72 0.99 9.61
CA ALA A 64 11.75 1.67 10.45
C ALA A 64 11.34 0.77 11.63
N PRO A 65 10.91 1.33 12.76
CA PRO A 65 10.25 0.55 13.81
C PRO A 65 9.04 -0.20 13.24
N THR A 66 8.73 -1.39 13.76
CA THR A 66 7.60 -2.21 13.31
C THR A 66 6.27 -1.46 13.29
N LYS A 67 6.09 -0.52 14.22
CA LYS A 67 4.89 0.29 14.34
C LYS A 67 4.83 1.47 13.35
N GLY A 68 5.98 1.91 12.84
CA GLY A 68 6.16 3.14 12.08
C GLY A 68 7.06 4.16 12.78
N ILE A 69 7.51 5.17 12.03
CA ILE A 69 8.36 6.25 12.55
C ILE A 69 7.53 7.20 13.45
N PRO A 70 8.03 7.60 14.63
CA PRO A 70 7.27 8.41 15.59
C PRO A 70 6.71 9.71 15.01
N GLU A 71 7.46 10.39 14.15
CA GLU A 71 7.07 11.66 13.53
C GLU A 71 5.81 11.47 12.67
N LEU A 72 5.74 10.40 11.88
CA LEU A 72 4.57 10.09 11.06
C LEU A 72 3.37 9.72 11.93
N LEU A 73 3.58 8.94 12.99
CA LEU A 73 2.51 8.53 13.91
C LEU A 73 1.85 9.74 14.60
N GLN A 74 2.64 10.74 15.01
CA GLN A 74 2.13 11.99 15.60
C GLN A 74 1.33 12.83 14.59
N GLN A 75 1.81 12.91 13.34
CA GLN A 75 1.08 13.60 12.27
C GLN A 75 -0.25 12.90 11.96
N LEU A 76 -0.28 11.57 12.00
CA LEU A 76 -1.52 10.81 11.81
C LEU A 76 -2.52 11.01 12.95
N GLU A 77 -2.09 11.06 14.21
CA GLU A 77 -2.96 11.43 15.33
C GLU A 77 -3.59 12.82 15.13
N THR A 78 -2.77 13.80 14.73
CA THR A 78 -3.24 15.16 14.42
C THR A 78 -4.26 15.16 13.29
N LYS A 79 -3.99 14.41 12.21
CA LYS A 79 -4.92 14.25 11.08
C LYS A 79 -6.21 13.57 11.49
N LEU A 80 -6.14 12.47 12.25
CA LEU A 80 -7.31 11.73 12.71
C LEU A 80 -8.21 12.60 13.58
N ASN A 81 -7.64 13.40 14.48
CA ASN A 81 -8.42 14.32 15.29
C ASN A 81 -9.03 15.46 14.45
N SER A 82 -8.23 16.13 13.62
CA SER A 82 -8.69 17.33 12.87
C SER A 82 -9.60 17.03 11.68
N VAL A 83 -9.36 15.95 10.94
CA VAL A 83 -10.09 15.61 9.72
C VAL A 83 -11.18 14.58 9.98
N ASN A 84 -10.96 13.65 10.92
CA ASN A 84 -11.88 12.54 11.16
C ASN A 84 -12.61 12.63 12.50
N ASN A 85 -12.29 13.62 13.35
CA ASN A 85 -12.83 13.75 14.71
C ASN A 85 -12.59 12.49 15.58
N ILE A 86 -11.48 11.80 15.35
CA ILE A 86 -11.06 10.61 16.10
C ILE A 86 -9.97 11.01 17.08
N LYS A 87 -10.31 11.04 18.38
CA LYS A 87 -9.34 11.24 19.45
C LYS A 87 -8.68 9.92 19.81
N THR A 88 -7.36 9.87 19.69
CA THR A 88 -6.57 8.67 19.99
C THR A 88 -5.17 9.06 20.44
N ALA A 89 -4.39 8.08 20.91
CA ALA A 89 -3.00 8.23 21.30
C ALA A 89 -2.10 7.49 20.30
N TRP A 90 -1.22 8.20 19.60
CA TRP A 90 -0.34 7.60 18.59
C TRP A 90 0.55 6.48 19.15
N LYS A 91 0.96 6.62 20.42
CA LYS A 91 1.79 5.64 21.14
C LYS A 91 1.13 4.28 21.31
N ASP A 92 -0.20 4.22 21.26
CA ASP A 92 -0.96 3.01 21.57
C ASP A 92 -1.73 2.52 20.33
N ASN A 93 -2.39 3.42 19.60
CA ASN A 93 -3.51 3.05 18.72
C ASN A 93 -3.31 3.34 17.22
N ILE A 94 -2.09 3.66 16.77
CA ILE A 94 -1.80 3.93 15.34
C ILE A 94 -0.63 3.07 14.88
N ILE A 95 -0.79 2.33 13.77
CA ILE A 95 0.27 1.54 13.14
C ILE A 95 0.37 1.88 11.65
N ILE A 96 1.58 1.86 11.10
CA ILE A 96 1.86 1.97 9.67
C ILE A 96 1.94 0.58 9.05
N THR A 97 1.30 0.39 7.90
CA THR A 97 1.35 -0.84 7.10
C THR A 97 1.73 -0.52 5.66
N ASN A 98 2.10 -1.56 4.90
CA ASN A 98 2.41 -1.49 3.47
C ASN A 98 1.12 -1.43 2.65
N GLY A 99 0.40 -0.33 2.80
CA GLY A 99 -0.88 -0.09 2.15
C GLY A 99 -2.08 -0.72 2.87
N GLY A 100 -3.27 -0.27 2.51
CA GLY A 100 -4.52 -0.67 3.16
C GLY A 100 -4.87 -2.15 3.02
N SER A 101 -4.28 -2.88 2.07
CA SER A 101 -4.50 -4.33 1.93
C SER A 101 -3.78 -5.17 2.99
N GLN A 102 -2.73 -4.62 3.63
CA GLN A 102 -2.06 -5.28 4.75
C GLN A 102 -2.73 -4.96 6.09
N ALA A 103 -3.32 -3.76 6.22
CA ALA A 103 -4.02 -3.33 7.43
C ALA A 103 -5.21 -4.25 7.76
#